data_AF-A0A9W6CWM0-F1
#
_entry.id   AF-A0A9W6CWM0-F1
#
_cell.length_a   1.000
_cell.length_b   1.000
_cell.length_c   1.000
_cell.angle_alpha   90.00
_cell.angle_beta   90.00
_cell.angle_gamma   90.00
#
_symmetry.space_group_name_H-M   'P 1'
#
loop_
_entity.id
_entity.type
_entity.pdbx_description
1 polymer ?
#
loop_
_entity_poly.entity_id
_entity_poly.type
_entity_poly.pdbx_seq_one_letter_code
_entity_poly.pdbx_strand_id
1 'polypeptide(L)'
;MFSLSGKLKQMKWMTCGLTLLILGLMFCLEGGIASASGVQAGEVIGFRWAFGALLGNNNERKLERVAEEATLKTGDQFKMMVELEKPCFVYVIYYNSKDGVKMLFPYDINQFQTDYQVAKKYYIPQGDAWFELDQHVGRETFHLLASAQRLTAMEELFNEYETADAAKRSELIKRILYEIQSIKNINRELAAPAERPVPIGGAIRGMEKIQGNNLPDVASIAEDIACTGSIARTYNIEHQ
;
A
#
# COMPACT_ATOMS: atom_id res chain seq x y z
N MET A 1 0.16 22.98 70.43
CA MET A 1 0.58 23.80 71.60
C MET A 1 2.03 24.19 71.37
N PHE A 2 2.34 25.48 71.53
CA PHE A 2 3.64 26.16 71.42
C PHE A 2 4.21 26.53 70.05
N SER A 3 4.28 27.86 69.91
CA SER A 3 4.91 28.74 68.93
C SER A 3 6.21 29.28 69.52
N LEU A 4 7.22 29.60 68.68
CA LEU A 4 8.24 30.65 68.87
C LEU A 4 9.14 30.67 67.61
N SER A 5 8.94 31.58 66.66
CA SER A 5 9.55 32.92 66.50
C SER A 5 11.08 32.93 66.25
N GLY A 6 11.49 33.46 65.10
CA GLY A 6 12.87 33.85 64.79
C GLY A 6 12.93 34.90 63.66
N LYS A 7 13.30 36.13 64.04
CA LYS A 7 13.42 37.40 63.29
C LYS A 7 14.36 37.32 62.06
N LEU A 8 14.06 37.90 60.88
CA LEU A 8 14.04 39.32 60.44
C LEU A 8 15.41 39.89 60.00
N LYS A 9 15.57 40.17 58.69
CA LYS A 9 16.36 41.28 58.09
C LYS A 9 15.96 41.43 56.60
N GLN A 10 14.98 42.26 56.23
CA GLN A 10 15.09 43.68 55.84
C GLN A 10 16.33 44.01 54.97
N MET A 11 16.13 44.17 53.65
CA MET A 11 16.63 45.34 52.92
C MET A 11 15.81 45.57 51.63
N LYS A 12 14.94 46.59 51.65
CA LYS A 12 14.46 47.33 50.47
C LYS A 12 15.69 48.03 49.83
N TRP A 13 15.72 48.48 48.57
CA TRP A 13 15.12 49.70 48.00
C TRP A 13 15.24 49.53 46.46
N MET A 14 14.18 49.68 45.64
CA MET A 14 13.70 50.93 45.00
C MET A 14 14.85 51.74 44.36
N THR A 15 14.89 52.12 43.08
CA THR A 15 13.83 52.57 42.15
C THR A 15 14.42 52.84 40.74
N CYS A 16 13.51 52.87 39.76
CA CYS A 16 13.42 53.81 38.62
C CYS A 16 14.44 53.82 37.48
N GLY A 17 13.88 53.69 36.27
CA GLY A 17 14.50 54.09 35.01
C GLY A 17 13.53 53.95 33.84
N LEU A 18 12.36 54.58 33.93
CA LEU A 18 11.41 54.77 32.84
C LEU A 18 12.03 55.71 31.79
N THR A 19 12.15 55.29 30.54
CA THR A 19 12.27 56.19 29.38
C THR A 19 11.46 55.63 28.22
N LEU A 20 10.63 56.50 27.66
CA LEU A 20 9.51 56.26 26.74
C LEU A 20 9.63 57.31 25.63
N LEU A 21 9.69 56.91 24.35
CA LEU A 21 9.42 57.72 23.12
C LEU A 21 9.71 56.83 21.89
N ILE A 22 8.72 56.17 21.27
CA ILE A 22 7.77 56.59 20.21
C ILE A 22 8.43 57.12 18.93
N LEU A 23 8.42 56.28 17.87
CA LEU A 23 8.17 56.58 16.44
C LEU A 23 8.33 55.23 15.71
N GLY A 24 7.32 54.59 15.13
CA GLY A 24 6.52 55.09 14.03
C GLY A 24 6.91 54.35 12.75
N LEU A 25 6.38 53.14 12.52
CA LEU A 25 6.17 52.64 11.16
C LEU A 25 4.98 51.66 11.16
N MET A 26 3.84 52.25 10.86
CA MET A 26 2.65 51.58 10.34
C MET A 26 3.08 50.87 9.05
N PHE A 27 3.33 49.56 9.10
CA PHE A 27 3.43 48.72 7.91
C PHE A 27 2.09 48.00 7.75
N CYS A 28 1.47 48.27 6.62
CA CYS A 28 0.12 47.89 6.26
C CYS A 28 -0.12 46.38 6.41
N LEU A 29 -1.28 46.05 7.00
CA LEU A 29 -2.05 44.89 6.56
C LEU A 29 -2.22 45.00 5.04
N GLU A 30 -1.83 43.95 4.32
CA GLU A 30 -2.33 43.45 3.04
C GLU A 30 -1.18 42.85 2.23
N GLY A 31 -1.12 41.52 2.22
CA GLY A 31 -0.14 40.77 1.47
C GLY A 31 -0.41 39.30 1.62
N GLY A 32 -1.50 38.85 0.98
CA GLY A 32 -1.92 37.48 0.74
C GLY A 32 -1.28 36.36 1.56
N ILE A 33 -2.13 35.62 2.28
CA ILE A 33 -1.89 34.18 2.42
C ILE A 33 -1.99 33.65 0.99
N ALA A 34 -0.86 33.66 0.27
CA ALA A 34 -0.69 32.83 -0.89
C ALA A 34 -0.75 31.40 -0.35
N SER A 35 -1.95 30.83 -0.35
CA SER A 35 -2.08 29.40 -0.54
C SER A 35 -1.41 29.13 -1.88
N ALA A 36 -0.10 28.93 -1.86
CA ALA A 36 0.55 28.16 -2.88
C ALA A 36 -0.06 26.77 -2.73
N SER A 37 -1.17 26.55 -3.44
CA SER A 37 -1.53 25.26 -3.99
C SER A 37 -0.44 24.89 -4.99
N GLY A 38 0.79 24.74 -4.47
CA GLY A 38 1.78 23.92 -5.13
C GLY A 38 1.14 22.55 -5.09
N VAL A 39 0.69 22.09 -6.25
CA VAL A 39 0.59 20.66 -6.52
C VAL A 39 1.94 20.12 -6.07
N GLN A 40 2.01 19.53 -4.87
CA GLN A 40 3.21 18.86 -4.45
C GLN A 40 3.45 17.84 -5.54
N ALA A 41 4.56 18.00 -6.27
CA ALA A 41 5.01 16.98 -7.20
C ALA A 41 5.04 15.70 -6.37
N GLY A 42 4.13 14.77 -6.68
CA GLY A 42 3.91 13.60 -5.83
C GLY A 42 5.22 12.87 -5.61
N GLU A 43 5.36 12.27 -4.43
CA GLU A 43 6.53 11.43 -4.17
C GLU A 43 6.54 10.24 -5.13
N VAL A 44 7.70 9.97 -5.73
CA VAL A 44 7.84 8.88 -6.71
C VAL A 44 8.02 7.58 -5.95
N ILE A 45 7.06 6.67 -6.10
CA ILE A 45 7.14 5.32 -5.58
C ILE A 45 7.73 4.36 -6.61
N GLY A 46 8.33 3.26 -6.15
CA GLY A 46 8.99 2.28 -7.00
C GLY A 46 9.06 0.92 -6.32
N PHE A 47 8.56 -0.11 -6.98
CA PHE A 47 8.61 -1.49 -6.49
C PHE A 47 8.50 -2.48 -7.65
N ARG A 48 8.98 -3.70 -7.44
CA ARG A 48 8.84 -4.82 -8.37
C ARG A 48 7.66 -5.68 -7.95
N TRP A 49 6.87 -6.07 -8.92
CA TRP A 49 5.66 -6.87 -8.74
C TRP A 49 5.71 -8.10 -9.61
N ALA A 50 5.34 -9.25 -9.05
CA ALA A 50 5.05 -10.44 -9.83
C ALA A 50 3.72 -11.03 -9.40
N PHE A 51 2.92 -11.46 -10.37
CA PHE A 51 1.77 -12.33 -10.17
C PHE A 51 1.89 -13.47 -11.18
N GLY A 52 2.22 -14.66 -10.71
CA GLY A 52 2.46 -15.83 -11.55
C GLY A 52 1.55 -16.99 -11.21
N ALA A 53 1.17 -17.75 -12.23
CA ALA A 53 0.43 -18.99 -12.10
C ALA A 53 1.23 -20.16 -12.71
N LEU A 54 1.15 -21.32 -12.08
CA LEU A 54 1.62 -22.58 -12.62
C LEU A 54 0.46 -23.27 -13.31
N LEU A 55 0.51 -23.26 -14.65
CA LEU A 55 -0.53 -23.84 -15.49
C LEU A 55 -0.16 -25.25 -15.90
N GLY A 56 -1.14 -26.15 -15.90
CA GLY A 56 -1.01 -27.50 -16.46
C GLY A 56 -0.79 -28.60 -15.42
N ASN A 57 -0.69 -29.84 -15.92
CA ASN A 57 -0.69 -31.03 -15.07
C ASN A 57 0.73 -31.39 -14.61
N ASN A 58 0.81 -32.02 -13.43
CA ASN A 58 1.97 -32.48 -12.63
C ASN A 58 3.39 -32.55 -13.26
N ASN A 59 3.55 -32.88 -14.54
CA ASN A 59 4.86 -33.03 -15.20
C ASN A 59 5.20 -31.94 -16.23
N GLU A 60 4.27 -31.02 -16.56
CA GLU A 60 4.47 -29.93 -17.53
C GLU A 60 3.92 -28.61 -16.99
N ARG A 61 4.03 -28.39 -15.67
CA ARG A 61 3.65 -27.10 -15.07
C ARG A 61 4.54 -26.00 -15.62
N LYS A 62 3.91 -24.96 -16.14
CA LYS A 62 4.57 -23.82 -16.74
C LYS A 62 4.22 -22.57 -15.94
N LEU A 63 5.25 -21.83 -15.52
CA LEU A 63 5.06 -20.51 -14.92
C LEU A 63 4.68 -19.50 -15.98
N GLU A 64 3.51 -18.91 -15.83
CA GLU A 64 3.02 -17.82 -16.67
C GLU A 64 2.63 -16.62 -15.81
N ARG A 65 2.79 -15.42 -16.37
CA ARG A 65 2.32 -14.19 -15.73
C ARG A 65 0.80 -14.16 -15.79
N VAL A 66 0.17 -13.85 -14.66
CA VAL A 66 -1.26 -13.60 -14.57
C VAL A 66 -1.55 -12.20 -15.12
N ALA A 67 -2.36 -12.13 -16.18
CA ALA A 67 -2.83 -10.88 -16.75
C ALA A 67 -3.98 -10.26 -15.92
N GLU A 68 -4.31 -8.99 -16.16
CA GLU A 68 -5.42 -8.32 -15.46
C GLU A 68 -6.78 -9.01 -15.64
N GLU A 69 -6.95 -9.71 -16.76
CA GLU A 69 -8.05 -10.66 -16.96
C GLU A 69 -7.41 -12.00 -17.32
N ALA A 70 -7.67 -13.03 -16.51
CA ALA A 70 -7.12 -14.36 -16.72
C ALA A 70 -8.20 -15.42 -16.46
N THR A 71 -7.94 -16.63 -16.97
CA THR A 71 -8.76 -17.81 -16.66
C THR A 71 -7.83 -18.88 -16.12
N LEU A 72 -8.12 -19.34 -14.92
CA LEU A 72 -7.38 -20.41 -14.25
C LEU A 72 -8.35 -21.54 -13.92
N LYS A 73 -7.82 -22.76 -13.85
CA LYS A 73 -8.62 -23.96 -13.55
C LYS A 73 -8.43 -24.37 -12.11
N THR A 74 -9.41 -25.10 -11.60
CA THR A 74 -9.27 -25.85 -10.35
C THR A 74 -7.98 -26.69 -10.35
N GLY A 75 -7.17 -26.56 -9.31
CA GLY A 75 -5.86 -27.18 -9.16
C GLY A 75 -4.69 -26.39 -9.75
N ASP A 76 -4.94 -25.34 -10.54
CA ASP A 76 -3.88 -24.37 -10.89
C ASP A 76 -3.44 -23.66 -9.62
N GLN A 77 -2.14 -23.34 -9.59
CA GLN A 77 -1.52 -22.71 -8.44
C GLN A 77 -1.03 -21.32 -8.80
N PHE A 78 -1.09 -20.37 -7.88
CA PHE A 78 -0.58 -19.02 -8.10
C PHE A 78 0.18 -18.46 -6.90
N LYS A 79 1.07 -17.52 -7.19
CA LYS A 79 1.92 -16.85 -6.23
C LYS A 79 2.20 -15.43 -6.68
N MET A 80 2.39 -14.56 -5.71
CA MET A 80 2.75 -13.16 -5.95
C MET A 80 4.05 -12.82 -5.23
N MET A 81 4.69 -11.74 -5.66
CA MET A 81 5.89 -11.20 -5.03
C MET A 81 5.86 -9.67 -5.10
N VAL A 82 6.20 -9.03 -3.98
CA VAL A 82 6.45 -7.59 -3.87
C VAL A 82 7.90 -7.40 -3.43
N GLU A 83 8.65 -6.52 -4.09
CA GLU A 83 10.00 -6.10 -3.69
C GLU A 83 10.11 -4.59 -3.85
N LEU A 84 10.29 -3.86 -2.75
CA LEU A 84 10.34 -2.39 -2.83
C LEU A 84 11.68 -1.95 -3.42
N GLU A 85 11.65 -0.98 -4.33
CA GLU A 85 12.86 -0.32 -4.84
C GLU A 85 13.08 1.04 -4.17
N LYS A 86 11.97 1.69 -3.81
CA LYS A 86 11.92 2.93 -3.03
C LYS A 86 10.96 2.76 -1.85
N PRO A 87 11.12 3.56 -0.78
CA PRO A 87 10.12 3.59 0.28
C PRO A 87 8.73 3.93 -0.28
N CYS A 88 7.78 3.02 -0.10
CA CYS A 88 6.36 3.19 -0.38
C CYS A 88 5.59 2.08 0.33
N PHE A 89 4.27 2.24 0.44
CA PHE A 89 3.39 1.26 1.06
C PHE A 89 2.62 0.50 -0.02
N VAL A 90 2.76 -0.82 -0.04
CA VAL A 90 2.11 -1.72 -1.00
C VAL A 90 1.09 -2.59 -0.27
N TYR A 91 -0.10 -2.73 -0.87
CA TYR A 91 -1.19 -3.56 -0.37
C TYR A 91 -1.65 -4.51 -1.46
N VAL A 92 -1.82 -5.79 -1.12
CA VAL A 92 -2.44 -6.80 -1.97
C VAL A 92 -3.70 -7.26 -1.27
N ILE A 93 -4.84 -6.99 -1.90
CA ILE A 93 -6.16 -7.30 -1.35
C ILE A 93 -6.83 -8.31 -2.26
N TYR A 94 -7.40 -9.35 -1.66
CA TYR A 94 -8.22 -10.33 -2.32
C TYR A 94 -9.70 -10.08 -2.03
N TYR A 95 -10.55 -10.29 -3.03
CA TYR A 95 -11.99 -10.22 -2.92
C TYR A 95 -12.65 -11.32 -3.76
N ASN A 96 -13.62 -12.00 -3.16
CA ASN A 96 -14.62 -12.77 -3.89
C ASN A 96 -16.01 -12.56 -3.24
N SER A 97 -17.06 -12.99 -3.93
CA SER A 97 -18.44 -12.79 -3.47
C SER A 97 -18.84 -13.65 -2.26
N LYS A 98 -18.07 -14.69 -1.93
CA LYS A 98 -18.41 -15.71 -0.94
C LYS A 98 -17.69 -15.49 0.39
N ASP A 99 -16.38 -15.30 0.34
CA ASP A 99 -15.45 -15.15 1.44
C ASP A 99 -15.21 -13.69 1.81
N GLY A 100 -15.68 -12.75 0.98
CA GLY A 100 -15.57 -11.32 1.23
C GLY A 100 -14.21 -10.77 0.84
N VAL A 101 -13.60 -9.97 1.72
CA VAL A 101 -12.32 -9.29 1.44
C VAL A 101 -11.23 -9.80 2.39
N LYS A 102 -9.99 -9.85 1.91
CA LYS A 102 -8.83 -10.22 2.72
C LYS A 102 -7.61 -9.41 2.32
N MET A 103 -6.89 -8.86 3.29
CA MET A 103 -5.55 -8.30 3.07
C MET A 103 -4.55 -9.46 3.01
N LEU A 104 -3.95 -9.68 1.83
CA LEU A 104 -2.90 -10.69 1.63
C LEU A 104 -1.50 -10.10 1.85
N PHE A 105 -1.34 -8.80 1.62
CA PHE A 105 -0.13 -8.05 1.91
C PHE A 105 -0.48 -6.60 2.32
N PRO A 106 0.21 -5.99 3.30
CA PRO A 106 1.15 -6.62 4.22
C PRO A 106 0.50 -7.79 4.98
N TYR A 107 1.31 -8.74 5.49
CA TYR A 107 0.74 -9.91 6.19
C TYR A 107 0.09 -9.54 7.53
N ASP A 108 0.57 -8.44 8.11
CA ASP A 108 0.03 -7.73 9.26
C ASP A 108 0.30 -6.24 9.02
N ILE A 109 -0.65 -5.35 9.31
CA ILE A 109 -0.47 -3.90 9.09
C ILE A 109 0.74 -3.35 9.90
N ASN A 110 1.05 -3.94 11.05
CA ASN A 110 2.22 -3.59 11.86
C ASN A 110 3.55 -3.98 11.19
N GLN A 111 3.52 -4.79 10.12
CA GLN A 111 4.69 -5.11 9.31
C GLN A 111 5.41 -3.84 8.84
N PHE A 112 4.66 -2.79 8.48
CA PHE A 112 5.22 -1.50 8.03
C PHE A 112 6.17 -0.84 9.05
N GLN A 113 6.09 -1.20 10.33
CA GLN A 113 6.94 -0.67 11.40
C GLN A 113 8.01 -1.66 11.87
N THR A 114 7.95 -2.90 11.41
CA THR A 114 8.75 -4.02 11.95
C THR A 114 9.61 -4.67 10.87
N ASP A 115 8.98 -5.33 9.91
CA ASP A 115 9.65 -6.12 8.87
C ASP A 115 9.24 -5.66 7.47
N TYR A 116 9.55 -4.40 7.16
CA TYR A 116 9.25 -3.75 5.90
C TYR A 116 10.42 -2.88 5.41
N GLN A 117 11.18 -3.45 4.48
CA GLN A 117 12.47 -2.97 4.00
C GLN A 117 12.54 -2.96 2.47
N VAL A 118 13.32 -2.02 1.93
CA VAL A 118 13.71 -1.95 0.52
C VAL A 118 14.59 -3.14 0.15
N ALA A 119 14.50 -3.60 -1.10
CA ALA A 119 15.24 -4.74 -1.67
C ALA A 119 14.96 -6.10 -1.01
N LYS A 120 14.00 -6.17 -0.08
CA LYS A 120 13.49 -7.45 0.45
C LYS A 120 12.32 -7.93 -0.41
N LYS A 121 12.37 -9.20 -0.81
CA LYS A 121 11.27 -9.89 -1.49
C LYS A 121 10.25 -10.41 -0.48
N TYR A 122 9.00 -10.03 -0.66
CA TYR A 122 7.85 -10.54 0.08
C TYR A 122 7.02 -11.44 -0.83
N TYR A 123 7.03 -12.74 -0.54
CA TYR A 123 6.27 -13.73 -1.31
C TYR A 123 4.88 -13.93 -0.72
N ILE A 124 3.85 -13.98 -1.56
CA ILE A 124 2.46 -14.11 -1.14
C ILE A 124 1.87 -15.34 -1.86
N PRO A 125 1.60 -16.46 -1.17
CA PRO A 125 1.77 -16.66 0.28
C PRO A 125 3.25 -16.77 0.68
N GLN A 126 3.51 -16.65 1.99
CA GLN A 126 4.87 -16.64 2.56
C GLN A 126 5.64 -17.95 2.29
N GLY A 127 6.97 -17.85 2.24
CA GLY A 127 7.87 -18.99 2.06
C GLY A 127 7.73 -19.64 0.68
N ASP A 128 7.82 -20.97 0.63
CA ASP A 128 7.77 -21.74 -0.62
C ASP A 128 6.34 -22.11 -1.06
N ALA A 129 5.33 -21.75 -0.26
CA ALA A 129 3.94 -22.06 -0.53
C ALA A 129 3.40 -21.38 -1.80
N TRP A 130 2.36 -21.96 -2.37
CA TRP A 130 1.55 -21.42 -3.47
C TRP A 130 0.08 -21.50 -3.05
N PHE A 131 -0.73 -20.53 -3.48
CA PHE A 131 -2.18 -20.72 -3.43
C PHE A 131 -2.58 -21.75 -4.48
N GLU A 132 -3.61 -22.53 -4.20
CA GLU A 132 -4.19 -23.48 -5.13
C GLU A 132 -5.69 -23.18 -5.24
N LEU A 133 -6.19 -23.08 -6.47
CA LEU A 133 -7.61 -22.91 -6.71
C LEU A 133 -8.34 -24.21 -6.37
N ASP A 134 -9.30 -24.13 -5.45
CA ASP A 134 -10.04 -25.28 -4.98
C ASP A 134 -11.24 -25.59 -5.89
N GLN A 135 -12.23 -26.34 -5.40
CA GLN A 135 -13.43 -26.70 -6.19
C GLN A 135 -14.48 -25.58 -6.26
N HIS A 136 -14.25 -24.43 -5.60
CA HIS A 136 -15.18 -23.32 -5.58
C HIS A 136 -14.93 -22.36 -6.75
N VAL A 137 -15.46 -22.73 -7.90
CA VAL A 137 -15.41 -21.88 -9.11
C VAL A 137 -16.09 -20.53 -8.91
N GLY A 138 -15.63 -19.51 -9.63
CA GLY A 138 -16.15 -18.16 -9.54
C GLY A 138 -15.16 -17.09 -9.98
N ARG A 139 -15.51 -15.84 -9.74
CA ARG A 139 -14.63 -14.70 -10.02
C ARG A 139 -13.77 -14.40 -8.80
N GLU A 140 -12.46 -14.52 -8.98
CA GLU A 140 -11.46 -14.20 -7.98
C GLU A 140 -10.80 -12.85 -8.32
N THR A 141 -10.90 -11.87 -7.43
CA THR A 141 -10.42 -10.51 -7.68
C THR A 141 -9.25 -10.16 -6.76
N PHE A 142 -8.16 -9.67 -7.34
CA PHE A 142 -6.99 -9.18 -6.60
C PHE A 142 -6.76 -7.72 -6.93
N HIS A 143 -6.54 -6.91 -5.91
CA HIS A 143 -6.20 -5.50 -6.03
C HIS A 143 -4.77 -5.29 -5.54
N LEU A 144 -3.93 -4.75 -6.43
CA LEU A 144 -2.60 -4.27 -6.09
C LEU A 144 -2.68 -2.75 -5.92
N LEU A 145 -2.46 -2.26 -4.71
CA LEU A 145 -2.38 -0.84 -4.40
C LEU A 145 -0.96 -0.50 -3.98
N ALA A 146 -0.46 0.67 -4.39
CA ALA A 146 0.73 1.23 -3.77
C ALA A 146 0.60 2.75 -3.61
N SER A 147 1.22 3.31 -2.58
CA SER A 147 1.15 4.73 -2.25
C SER A 147 2.42 5.19 -1.53
N ALA A 148 2.82 6.44 -1.75
CA ALA A 148 3.91 7.05 -0.99
C ALA A 148 3.59 7.17 0.51
N GLN A 149 2.30 7.35 0.83
CA GLN A 149 1.80 7.47 2.20
C GLN A 149 0.91 6.28 2.56
N ARG A 150 0.86 5.94 3.86
CA ARG A 150 -0.04 4.89 4.37
C ARG A 150 -1.49 5.21 4.03
N LEU A 151 -2.20 4.20 3.58
CA LEU A 151 -3.64 4.26 3.33
C LEU A 151 -4.40 4.00 4.64
N THR A 152 -4.27 4.89 5.62
CA THR A 152 -4.77 4.66 6.99
C THR A 152 -6.27 4.42 7.05
N ALA A 153 -7.06 5.09 6.19
CA ALA A 153 -8.50 4.84 6.08
C ALA A 153 -8.80 3.39 5.63
N MET A 154 -8.01 2.86 4.69
CA MET A 154 -8.11 1.46 4.27
C MET A 154 -7.75 0.50 5.41
N GLU A 155 -6.66 0.80 6.11
CA GLU A 155 -6.17 0.00 7.23
C GLU A 155 -7.20 -0.07 8.38
N GLU A 156 -7.84 1.07 8.70
CA GLU A 156 -8.93 1.15 9.68
C GLU A 156 -10.14 0.31 9.25
N LEU A 157 -10.54 0.39 7.98
CA LEU A 157 -11.64 -0.42 7.45
C LEU A 157 -11.38 -1.93 7.57
N PHE A 158 -10.14 -2.37 7.33
CA PHE A 158 -9.77 -3.78 7.52
C PHE A 158 -9.77 -4.18 9.00
N ASN A 159 -9.26 -3.33 9.89
CA ASN A 159 -9.32 -3.59 11.34
C ASN A 159 -10.76 -3.70 11.85
N GLU A 160 -11.67 -2.84 11.37
CA GLU A 160 -13.10 -2.94 11.65
C GLU A 160 -13.69 -4.24 11.08
N TYR A 161 -13.33 -4.61 9.84
CA TYR A 161 -13.84 -5.80 9.17
C TYR A 161 -13.49 -7.11 9.90
N GLU A 162 -12.23 -7.26 10.34
CA GLU A 162 -11.75 -8.45 11.04
C GLU A 162 -12.50 -8.70 12.36
N THR A 163 -12.87 -7.62 13.06
CA THR A 163 -13.56 -7.69 14.36
C THR A 163 -15.09 -7.60 14.27
N ALA A 164 -15.63 -7.27 13.10
CA ALA A 164 -17.06 -7.10 12.88
C ALA A 164 -17.84 -8.42 12.86
N ASP A 165 -19.09 -8.35 13.32
CA ASP A 165 -20.09 -9.40 13.14
C ASP A 165 -20.56 -9.52 11.67
N ALA A 166 -21.26 -10.61 11.36
CA ALA A 166 -21.73 -10.89 10.01
C ALA A 166 -22.65 -9.81 9.42
N ALA A 167 -23.42 -9.09 10.25
CA ALA A 167 -24.33 -8.06 9.79
C ALA A 167 -23.57 -6.81 9.30
N LYS A 168 -22.52 -6.41 10.01
CA LYS A 168 -21.69 -5.25 9.66
C LYS A 168 -20.69 -5.53 8.54
N ARG A 169 -20.24 -6.78 8.39
CA ARG A 169 -19.27 -7.18 7.34
C ARG A 169 -19.71 -6.80 5.93
N SER A 170 -20.99 -6.93 5.61
CA SER A 170 -21.50 -6.58 4.26
C SER A 170 -21.34 -5.09 3.94
N GLU A 171 -21.56 -4.22 4.93
CA GLU A 171 -21.36 -2.77 4.77
C GLU A 171 -19.88 -2.42 4.65
N LEU A 172 -19.03 -3.05 5.49
CA LEU A 172 -17.59 -2.82 5.47
C LEU A 172 -16.95 -3.26 4.15
N ILE A 173 -17.37 -4.40 3.58
CA ILE A 173 -16.93 -4.82 2.24
C ILE A 173 -17.23 -3.73 1.20
N LYS A 174 -18.43 -3.14 1.22
CA LYS A 174 -18.79 -2.07 0.28
C LYS A 174 -17.91 -0.83 0.47
N ARG A 175 -17.62 -0.45 1.72
CA ARG A 175 -16.73 0.69 2.03
C ARG A 175 -15.29 0.42 1.57
N ILE A 176 -14.78 -0.78 1.77
CA ILE A 176 -13.44 -1.20 1.31
C ILE A 176 -13.34 -1.14 -0.22
N LEU A 177 -14.31 -1.74 -0.92
CA LEU A 177 -14.35 -1.70 -2.38
C LEU A 177 -14.50 -0.28 -2.93
N TYR A 178 -15.27 0.57 -2.25
CA TYR A 178 -15.39 1.99 -2.58
C TYR A 178 -14.05 2.72 -2.44
N GLU A 179 -13.32 2.48 -1.35
CA GLU A 179 -12.01 3.10 -1.12
C GLU A 179 -10.98 2.67 -2.19
N ILE A 180 -10.97 1.39 -2.56
CA ILE A 180 -10.15 0.89 -3.69
C ILE A 180 -10.46 1.66 -4.97
N GLN A 181 -11.75 1.87 -5.26
CA GLN A 181 -12.17 2.59 -6.45
C GLN A 181 -11.81 4.09 -6.38
N SER A 182 -11.89 4.71 -5.21
CA SER A 182 -11.49 6.10 -4.97
C SER A 182 -10.00 6.29 -5.30
N ILE A 183 -9.13 5.44 -4.77
CA ILE A 183 -7.68 5.46 -5.05
C ILE A 183 -7.41 5.28 -6.54
N LYS A 184 -8.11 4.35 -7.20
CA LYS A 184 -8.00 4.14 -8.64
C LYS A 184 -8.37 5.39 -9.45
N ASN A 185 -9.39 6.11 -9.03
CA ASN A 185 -9.84 7.33 -9.72
C ASN A 185 -8.84 8.48 -9.55
N ILE A 186 -8.32 8.69 -8.34
CA ILE A 186 -7.28 9.70 -8.07
C ILE A 186 -6.07 9.48 -8.99
N ASN A 187 -5.62 8.23 -9.14
CA ASN A 187 -4.48 7.91 -10.00
C ASN A 187 -4.75 8.20 -11.49
N ARG A 188 -5.96 7.93 -11.99
CA ARG A 188 -6.32 8.26 -13.38
C ARG A 188 -6.25 9.76 -13.65
N GLU A 189 -6.62 10.59 -12.68
CA GLU A 189 -6.52 12.04 -12.78
C GLU A 189 -5.06 12.52 -12.80
N LEU A 190 -4.19 11.85 -12.05
CA LEU A 190 -2.74 12.14 -11.99
C LEU A 190 -1.94 11.58 -13.18
N ALA A 191 -2.44 10.55 -13.87
CA ALA A 191 -1.74 9.83 -14.95
C ALA A 191 -1.74 10.56 -16.33
N ALA A 192 -2.28 11.78 -16.44
CA ALA A 192 -2.17 12.56 -17.66
C ALA A 192 -0.70 12.92 -18.00
N PRO A 193 -0.34 12.89 -19.29
CA PRO A 193 0.25 11.75 -19.99
C PRO A 193 1.72 11.49 -19.59
N ALA A 194 1.95 10.66 -18.57
CA ALA A 194 3.30 10.22 -18.20
C ALA A 194 3.47 8.69 -18.16
N GLU A 195 2.38 7.91 -18.29
CA GLU A 195 2.47 6.45 -18.35
C GLU A 195 2.54 6.00 -19.82
N ARG A 196 3.73 6.13 -20.43
CA ARG A 196 4.01 5.33 -21.62
C ARG A 196 4.30 3.90 -21.14
N PRO A 197 3.49 2.89 -21.51
CA PRO A 197 3.91 1.51 -21.32
C PRO A 197 5.25 1.34 -22.04
N VAL A 198 6.28 0.94 -21.30
CA VAL A 198 7.55 0.57 -21.93
C VAL A 198 7.28 -0.73 -22.67
N PRO A 199 7.38 -0.76 -24.01
CA PRO A 199 7.25 -2.01 -24.73
C PRO A 199 8.53 -2.80 -24.48
N ILE A 200 8.52 -3.69 -23.49
CA ILE A 200 9.50 -4.79 -23.48
C ILE A 200 8.99 -5.82 -24.48
N GLY A 201 9.22 -5.48 -25.75
CA GLY A 201 9.26 -6.42 -26.86
C GLY A 201 10.46 -7.33 -26.65
N GLY A 202 10.27 -8.34 -25.82
CA GLY A 202 11.21 -9.44 -25.65
C GLY A 202 10.38 -10.68 -25.40
N ALA A 203 10.20 -11.50 -26.42
CA ALA A 203 9.80 -12.88 -26.20
C ALA A 203 10.80 -13.46 -25.19
N ILE A 204 10.36 -13.69 -23.95
CA ILE A 204 11.14 -14.44 -22.96
C ILE A 204 11.13 -15.88 -23.44
N ARG A 205 11.98 -16.18 -24.42
CA ARG A 205 12.35 -17.54 -24.82
C ARG A 205 13.29 -18.06 -23.74
N GLY A 206 12.69 -18.69 -22.75
CA GLY A 206 13.40 -19.31 -21.64
C GLY A 206 12.46 -19.75 -20.54
N MET A 207 11.26 -20.26 -20.87
CA MET A 207 10.44 -20.94 -19.87
C MET A 207 11.02 -22.34 -19.73
N GLU A 208 11.83 -22.49 -18.67
CA GLU A 208 12.45 -23.74 -18.29
C GLU A 208 11.35 -24.80 -18.12
N LYS A 209 11.43 -25.86 -18.94
CA LYS A 209 10.59 -27.03 -18.75
C LYS A 209 11.05 -27.67 -17.44
N ILE A 210 10.22 -27.62 -16.40
CA ILE A 210 10.58 -28.14 -15.08
C ILE A 210 10.87 -29.64 -15.20
N GLN A 211 12.09 -30.06 -14.88
CA GLN A 211 12.44 -31.45 -14.55
C GLN A 211 12.76 -31.51 -13.06
N GLY A 212 11.90 -32.16 -12.27
CA GLY A 212 12.10 -32.38 -10.83
C GLY A 212 11.15 -31.61 -9.90
N ASN A 213 11.37 -31.72 -8.59
CA ASN A 213 10.51 -31.18 -7.52
C ASN A 213 10.67 -29.66 -7.24
N ASN A 214 11.50 -28.94 -8.01
CA ASN A 214 11.74 -27.51 -7.75
C ASN A 214 10.73 -26.64 -8.52
N LEU A 215 9.84 -25.97 -7.78
CA LEU A 215 8.93 -24.97 -8.34
C LEU A 215 9.73 -23.72 -8.75
N PRO A 216 9.38 -23.04 -9.86
CA PRO A 216 10.10 -21.87 -10.34
C PRO A 216 9.88 -20.67 -9.42
N ASP A 217 10.89 -19.80 -9.29
CA ASP A 217 10.75 -18.55 -8.54
C ASP A 217 9.91 -17.54 -9.33
N VAL A 218 8.77 -17.13 -8.76
CA VAL A 218 7.87 -16.13 -9.38
C VAL A 218 8.56 -14.76 -9.57
N ALA A 219 9.63 -14.46 -8.82
CA ALA A 219 10.39 -13.23 -9.01
C ALA A 219 11.07 -13.15 -10.39
N SER A 220 11.25 -14.28 -11.09
CA SER A 220 11.81 -14.32 -12.45
C SER A 220 10.96 -13.61 -13.50
N ILE A 221 9.65 -13.46 -13.24
CA ILE A 221 8.70 -12.78 -14.13
C ILE A 221 8.25 -11.42 -13.59
N ALA A 222 8.94 -10.89 -12.58
CA ALA A 222 8.60 -9.61 -11.97
C ALA A 222 8.75 -8.45 -12.97
N GLU A 223 7.88 -7.46 -12.86
CA GLU A 223 7.95 -6.19 -13.57
C GLU A 223 8.21 -5.04 -12.60
N ASP A 224 8.90 -4.02 -13.10
CA ASP A 224 9.17 -2.81 -12.34
C ASP A 224 7.99 -1.84 -12.49
N ILE A 225 7.46 -1.37 -11.37
CA ILE A 225 6.36 -0.42 -11.29
C ILE A 225 6.89 0.85 -10.62
N ALA A 226 6.82 1.97 -11.34
CA ALA A 226 7.13 3.28 -10.80
C ALA A 226 6.03 4.27 -11.18
N CYS A 227 5.56 5.07 -10.23
CA CYS A 227 4.58 6.12 -10.46
C CYS A 227 4.75 7.26 -9.43
N THR A 228 4.04 8.35 -9.68
CA THR A 228 3.99 9.52 -8.80
C THR A 228 2.74 9.44 -7.93
N GLY A 229 2.90 9.48 -6.61
CA GLY A 229 1.78 9.44 -5.66
C GLY A 229 1.33 8.01 -5.33
N SER A 230 0.35 7.49 -6.08
CA SER A 230 -0.21 6.16 -5.84
C SER A 230 -0.53 5.40 -7.14
N ILE A 231 -0.85 4.11 -7.03
CA ILE A 231 -1.33 3.27 -8.13
C ILE A 231 -2.36 2.25 -7.61
N ALA A 232 -3.30 1.86 -8.45
CA ALA A 232 -4.22 0.75 -8.20
C ALA A 232 -4.43 -0.08 -9.46
N ARG A 233 -4.07 -1.37 -9.42
CA ARG A 233 -4.34 -2.36 -10.48
C ARG A 233 -5.30 -3.43 -9.98
N THR A 234 -6.10 -3.98 -10.89
CA THR A 234 -7.06 -5.04 -10.61
C THR A 234 -6.75 -6.23 -11.50
N TYR A 235 -6.68 -7.41 -10.89
CA TYR A 235 -6.55 -8.70 -11.57
C TYR A 235 -7.80 -9.51 -11.29
N ASN A 236 -8.51 -9.88 -12.34
CA ASN A 236 -9.68 -10.73 -12.28
C ASN A 236 -9.33 -12.09 -12.88
N ILE A 237 -9.50 -13.12 -12.07
CA ILE A 237 -9.32 -14.50 -12.48
C ILE A 237 -10.71 -15.13 -12.54
N GLU A 238 -11.10 -15.53 -13.74
CA GLU A 238 -12.23 -16.43 -13.93
C GLU A 238 -11.75 -17.85 -13.59
N HIS A 239 -12.15 -18.35 -12.42
CA HIS A 239 -11.83 -19.70 -11.96
C HIS A 239 -12.89 -20.68 -12.46
N GLN A 240 -12.43 -21.67 -13.24
CA GLN A 240 -13.25 -22.69 -13.91
C GLN A 240 -12.94 -24.13 -13.47
#